data_AF-A0A0M0JPM6-F1
#
_entry.id   AF-A0A0M0JPM6-F1
#
_cell.length_a   1.000
_cell.length_b   1.000
_cell.length_c   1.000
_cell.angle_alpha   90.00
_cell.angle_beta   90.00
_cell.angle_gamma   90.00
#
_symmetry.space_group_name_H-M   'P 1'
#
loop_
_entity.id
_entity.type
_entity.pdbx_description
1 polymer ?
#
loop_
_entity_poly.entity_id
_entity_poly.type
_entity_poly.pdbx_seq_one_letter_code
_entity_poly.pdbx_strand_id
1 'polypeptide(L)'
;MALAERVSSELGEDGCGGLVGYRIRGEARVSSKTVITFTTTGLLLRQLEGDPNLESISHLIVDEVHERNVDTDLLLLVLRRALAARTTRCTIVLMSATVAAEPFVEYFASAVAGGSAQIGRYDIPGRAFAVEQLYLEDALAHTGYVCGPHHVREKPLPAEPTQRASSKAAAEAREAAAVAEAAAASVAESGKSSTAEAGEVGGSGAAIRAANLAERATKLSNAAAATSATHAIGGIATEWLSGLGAAATAERFGAIATTLRAMDLSVVNEELVHALVARHHAQHAGDGAVLVFVPGVAEIERVAERLERRPDVPSGAPSGGARASPFYVVRLHSQLSSAEQRLAFARAPRSGQTKVVVATDIAETSLTIDDVTLVIDGGLHRAPNVEPRTGIMCLRTAR
;
A
#
# COMPACT_ATOMS: atom_id res chain seq x y z
N MET A 1 20.46 4.96 -2.77
CA MET A 1 21.16 6.19 -2.38
C MET A 1 20.33 6.79 -1.26
N ALA A 2 20.91 7.05 -0.09
CA ALA A 2 20.14 7.69 0.98
C ALA A 2 19.73 9.12 0.54
N LEU A 3 18.61 9.65 1.02
CA LEU A 3 18.12 10.99 0.64
C LEU A 3 19.22 12.08 0.80
N ALA A 4 20.01 11.99 1.86
CA ALA A 4 21.16 12.88 2.09
C ALA A 4 22.24 12.77 1.00
N GLU A 5 22.56 11.56 0.54
CA GLU A 5 23.51 11.35 -0.56
C GLU A 5 22.96 11.92 -1.88
N ARG A 6 21.64 11.82 -2.08
CA ARG A 6 20.97 12.43 -3.24
C ARG A 6 21.08 13.93 -3.27
N VAL A 7 20.69 14.59 -2.18
CA VAL A 7 20.78 16.05 -2.08
C VAL A 7 22.24 16.51 -2.17
N SER A 8 23.18 15.77 -1.55
CA SER A 8 24.62 16.04 -1.66
C SER A 8 25.10 16.00 -3.12
N SER A 9 24.74 14.96 -3.87
CA SER A 9 25.13 14.80 -5.28
C SER A 9 24.50 15.87 -6.18
N GLU A 10 23.23 16.21 -5.97
CA GLU A 10 22.56 17.27 -6.73
C GLU A 10 23.14 18.67 -6.46
N LEU A 11 23.73 18.87 -5.29
CA LEU A 11 24.48 20.08 -4.94
C LEU A 11 25.95 20.04 -5.37
N GLY A 12 26.38 18.98 -6.08
CA GLY A 12 27.71 18.86 -6.66
C GLY A 12 28.80 18.36 -5.70
N GLU A 13 28.42 17.73 -4.57
CA GLU A 13 29.36 17.12 -3.64
C GLU A 13 29.47 15.59 -3.82
N ASP A 14 30.69 15.05 -3.72
CA ASP A 14 30.95 13.61 -3.72
C ASP A 14 30.72 13.00 -2.32
N GLY A 15 29.44 12.97 -1.92
CA GLY A 15 28.97 12.31 -0.71
C GLY A 15 28.85 13.20 0.53
N CYS A 16 28.23 12.63 1.58
CA CYS A 16 27.86 13.36 2.78
C CYS A 16 29.04 13.70 3.71
N GLY A 17 28.91 14.82 4.42
CA GLY A 17 29.89 15.33 5.39
C GLY A 17 30.42 16.72 5.04
N GLY A 18 30.15 17.21 3.82
CA GLY A 18 30.34 18.59 3.38
C GLY A 18 29.15 19.46 3.78
N LEU A 19 28.54 20.13 2.80
CA LEU A 19 27.34 20.95 2.92
C LEU A 19 26.13 20.15 3.40
N VAL A 20 26.00 18.91 2.91
CA VAL A 20 24.93 17.98 3.29
C VAL A 20 25.50 16.86 4.15
N GLY A 21 24.80 16.55 5.23
CA GLY A 21 25.16 15.47 6.15
C GLY A 21 23.94 14.69 6.63
N TYR A 22 24.19 13.61 7.35
CA TYR A 22 23.15 12.87 8.04
C TYR A 22 23.57 12.38 9.42
N ARG A 23 22.58 12.11 10.27
CA ARG A 23 22.72 11.50 11.59
C ARG A 23 21.67 10.42 11.74
N ILE A 24 22.13 9.18 11.90
CA ILE A 24 21.29 8.01 12.18
C ILE A 24 21.85 7.28 13.40
N ARG A 25 21.13 6.30 13.92
CA ARG A 25 21.59 5.57 15.12
C ARG A 25 22.89 4.83 14.81
N GLY A 26 23.96 5.21 15.52
CA GLY A 26 25.28 4.57 15.40
C GLY A 26 26.16 5.10 14.27
N GLU A 27 25.66 6.01 13.43
CA GLU A 27 26.44 6.60 12.34
C GLU A 27 26.08 8.06 12.12
N ALA A 28 27.09 8.92 11.98
CA ALA A 28 26.91 10.32 11.65
C ALA A 28 27.98 10.76 10.63
N ARG A 29 27.53 11.44 9.57
CA ARG A 29 28.40 12.10 8.59
C ARG A 29 28.07 13.58 8.55
N VAL A 30 28.59 14.29 9.54
CA VAL A 30 28.43 15.74 9.70
C VAL A 30 29.78 16.36 10.04
N SER A 31 30.00 17.61 9.64
CA SER A 31 31.19 18.39 9.98
C SER A 31 30.81 19.83 10.29
N SER A 32 31.79 20.68 10.61
CA SER A 32 31.58 22.13 10.78
C SER A 32 31.14 22.83 9.49
N LYS A 33 31.22 22.16 8.33
CA LYS A 33 30.74 22.67 7.03
C LYS A 33 29.29 22.29 6.75
N THR A 34 28.69 21.39 7.53
CA THR A 34 27.36 20.87 7.27
C THR A 34 26.29 21.92 7.58
N VAL A 35 25.46 22.21 6.59
CA VAL A 35 24.36 23.17 6.66
C VAL A 35 23.01 22.45 6.64
N ILE A 36 22.89 21.37 5.85
CA ILE A 36 21.68 20.55 5.79
C ILE A 36 21.99 19.21 6.46
N THR A 37 21.23 18.86 7.50
CA THR A 37 21.37 17.58 8.20
C THR A 37 20.08 16.79 8.11
N PHE A 38 20.15 15.61 7.50
CA PHE A 38 19.08 14.61 7.56
C PHE A 38 19.21 13.80 8.86
N THR A 39 18.13 13.66 9.62
CA THR A 39 18.17 12.88 10.87
C THR A 39 16.87 12.12 11.06
N THR A 40 16.94 11.01 11.78
CA THR A 40 15.71 10.30 12.21
C THR A 40 15.02 11.08 13.33
N THR A 41 13.69 10.97 13.39
CA THR A 41 12.83 11.60 14.40
C THR A 41 13.29 11.31 15.83
N GLY A 42 13.64 10.06 16.13
CA GLY A 42 14.12 9.67 17.46
C GLY A 42 15.43 10.33 17.89
N LEU A 43 16.35 10.64 16.96
CA LEU A 43 17.56 11.39 17.29
C LEU A 43 17.28 12.88 17.52
N LEU A 44 16.32 13.45 16.78
CA LEU A 44 15.88 14.82 17.00
C LEU A 44 15.18 14.98 18.35
N LEU A 45 14.31 14.03 18.73
CA LEU A 45 13.67 14.01 20.05
C LEU A 45 14.69 13.98 21.19
N ARG A 46 15.78 13.22 21.04
CA ARG A 46 16.91 13.24 22.00
C ARG A 46 17.65 14.57 22.01
N GLN A 47 17.81 15.22 20.87
CA GLN A 47 18.43 16.55 20.81
C GLN A 47 17.57 17.59 21.56
N LEU A 48 16.25 17.50 21.46
CA LEU A 48 15.30 18.35 22.18
C LEU A 48 15.37 18.21 23.70
N GLU A 49 15.94 17.13 24.25
CA GLU A 49 16.20 17.01 25.69
C GLU A 49 17.27 18.01 26.17
N GLY A 50 18.27 18.29 25.33
CA GLY A 50 19.36 19.23 25.63
C GLY A 50 19.18 20.63 25.02
N ASP A 51 18.42 20.73 23.93
CA ASP A 51 18.07 21.98 23.25
C ASP A 51 16.55 22.05 23.02
N PRO A 52 15.75 22.24 24.08
CA PRO A 52 14.28 22.20 24.00
C PRO A 52 13.67 23.34 23.19
N ASN A 53 14.45 24.39 22.93
CA ASN A 53 14.03 25.58 22.19
C ASN A 53 14.49 25.56 20.72
N LEU A 54 15.24 24.53 20.31
CA LEU A 54 15.86 24.44 18.98
C LEU A 54 16.77 25.64 18.67
N GLU A 55 17.53 26.14 19.64
CA GLU A 55 18.43 27.28 19.47
C GLU A 55 19.55 26.99 18.46
N SER A 56 19.92 25.72 18.33
CA SER A 56 20.92 25.26 17.36
C SER A 56 20.40 25.12 15.92
N ILE A 57 19.08 25.23 15.70
CA ILE A 57 18.44 24.94 14.41
C ILE A 57 17.60 26.14 13.97
N SER A 58 17.86 26.66 12.76
CA SER A 58 17.08 27.76 12.20
C SER A 58 15.78 27.31 11.53
N HIS A 59 15.81 26.14 10.87
CA HIS A 59 14.68 25.56 10.15
C HIS A 59 14.60 24.06 10.42
N LEU A 60 13.41 23.60 10.80
CA LEU A 60 13.12 22.19 10.99
C LEU A 60 12.08 21.75 9.96
N ILE A 61 12.44 20.78 9.13
CA ILE A 61 11.54 20.15 8.18
C ILE A 61 11.19 18.77 8.73
N VAL A 62 9.90 18.53 8.96
CA VAL A 62 9.38 17.22 9.35
C VAL A 62 8.71 16.62 8.13
N ASP A 63 9.36 15.60 7.57
CA ASP A 63 8.89 14.90 6.38
C ASP A 63 7.92 13.76 6.74
N GLU A 64 7.13 13.33 5.77
CA GLU A 64 6.20 12.20 5.86
C GLU A 64 5.31 12.19 7.10
N VAL A 65 4.79 13.38 7.49
CA VAL A 65 3.89 13.48 8.66
C VAL A 65 2.60 12.68 8.50
N HIS A 66 2.30 12.24 7.27
CA HIS A 66 1.13 11.43 6.95
C HIS A 66 1.21 9.98 7.45
N GLU A 67 2.40 9.44 7.72
CA GLU A 67 2.54 8.07 8.23
C GLU A 67 2.04 7.92 9.68
N ARG A 68 1.80 9.03 10.40
CA ARG A 68 1.27 9.05 11.77
C ARG A 68 2.03 8.12 12.74
N ASN A 69 3.35 8.05 12.58
CA ASN A 69 4.22 7.34 13.50
C ASN A 69 4.20 8.01 14.89
N VAL A 70 4.24 7.21 15.96
CA VAL A 70 4.26 7.65 17.36
C VAL A 70 5.36 8.68 17.62
N ASP A 71 6.57 8.47 17.10
CA ASP A 71 7.69 9.40 17.30
C ASP A 71 7.42 10.75 16.62
N THR A 72 6.80 10.73 15.44
CA THR A 72 6.44 11.95 14.71
C THR A 72 5.30 12.68 15.42
N ASP A 73 4.25 11.99 15.86
CA ASP A 73 3.16 12.59 16.63
C ASP A 73 3.68 13.19 17.96
N LEU A 74 4.62 12.53 18.65
CA LEU A 74 5.28 13.06 19.84
C LEU A 74 6.12 14.31 19.51
N LEU A 75 6.89 14.28 18.41
CA LEU A 75 7.63 15.45 17.95
C LEU A 75 6.70 16.64 17.68
N LEU A 76 5.60 16.43 16.96
CA LEU A 76 4.61 17.47 16.67
C LEU A 76 4.02 18.06 17.95
N LEU A 77 3.75 17.24 18.98
CA LEU A 77 3.31 17.71 20.29
C LEU A 77 4.34 18.62 20.97
N VAL A 78 5.62 18.22 20.97
CA VAL A 78 6.71 19.01 21.55
C VAL A 78 6.87 20.34 20.81
N LEU A 79 6.88 20.31 19.48
CA LEU A 79 6.97 21.51 18.64
C LEU A 79 5.79 22.46 18.86
N ARG A 80 4.56 21.93 18.95
CA ARG A 80 3.37 22.73 19.25
C ARG A 80 3.49 23.44 20.60
N ARG A 81 4.03 22.76 21.62
CA ARG A 81 4.26 23.36 22.94
C ARG A 81 5.32 24.47 22.90
N ALA A 82 6.42 24.25 22.20
CA ALA A 82 7.46 25.27 22.03
C ALA A 82 6.95 26.52 21.31
N LEU A 83 6.12 26.34 20.26
CA LEU A 83 5.45 27.43 19.56
C LEU A 83 4.47 28.19 20.47
N ALA A 84 3.60 27.47 21.20
CA ALA A 84 2.64 28.07 22.13
C ALA A 84 3.31 28.87 23.26
N ALA A 85 4.43 28.34 23.78
CA ALA A 85 5.24 29.01 24.81
C ALA A 85 6.10 30.15 24.25
N ARG A 86 6.18 30.29 22.92
CA ARG A 86 7.00 31.30 22.20
C ARG A 86 8.48 31.23 22.56
N THR A 87 8.98 30.02 22.84
CA THR A 87 10.36 29.81 23.26
C THR A 87 11.31 29.51 22.10
N THR A 88 10.78 29.07 20.96
CA THR A 88 11.57 28.77 19.76
C THR A 88 11.51 29.91 18.74
N ARG A 89 12.63 30.12 18.03
CA ARG A 89 12.72 30.97 16.83
C ARG A 89 12.84 30.15 15.54
N CYS A 90 12.81 28.82 15.64
CA CYS A 90 12.95 27.92 14.53
C CYS A 90 11.71 27.96 13.63
N THR A 91 11.92 28.01 12.32
CA THR A 91 10.83 27.87 11.34
C THR A 91 10.53 26.39 11.15
N ILE A 92 9.28 25.99 11.34
CA ILE A 92 8.86 24.59 11.23
C ILE A 92 8.08 24.40 9.93
N VAL A 93 8.50 23.43 9.12
CA VAL A 93 7.85 23.02 7.88
C VAL A 93 7.40 21.57 8.04
N LEU A 94 6.13 21.30 7.77
CA LEU A 94 5.59 19.94 7.74
C LEU A 94 5.36 19.55 6.28
N MET A 95 5.90 18.40 5.86
CA MET A 95 5.76 17.88 4.50
C MET A 95 4.96 16.57 4.51
N SER A 96 4.10 16.41 3.51
CA SER A 96 3.19 15.29 3.37
C SER A 96 2.87 15.04 1.91
N ALA A 97 2.95 13.77 1.48
CA ALA A 97 2.60 13.38 0.11
C ALA A 97 1.10 13.14 -0.11
N THR A 98 0.36 12.68 0.90
CA THR A 98 -1.00 12.09 0.72
C THR A 98 -2.10 12.70 1.58
N VAL A 99 -1.76 13.52 2.57
CA VAL A 99 -2.74 14.01 3.56
C VAL A 99 -3.31 15.38 3.22
N ALA A 100 -4.63 15.49 3.38
CA ALA A 100 -5.35 16.75 3.55
C ALA A 100 -4.63 17.56 4.64
N ALA A 101 -3.97 18.67 4.29
CA ALA A 101 -3.14 19.44 5.22
C ALA A 101 -3.94 20.05 6.40
N GLU A 102 -5.27 20.07 6.30
CA GLU A 102 -6.22 20.70 7.22
C GLU A 102 -6.06 20.27 8.68
N PRO A 103 -5.96 18.97 9.04
CA PRO A 103 -5.83 18.57 10.44
C PRO A 103 -4.53 19.10 11.09
N PHE A 104 -3.44 19.22 10.32
CA PHE A 104 -2.20 19.80 10.81
C PHE A 104 -2.33 21.31 11.00
N VAL A 105 -2.94 22.00 10.04
CA VAL A 105 -3.22 23.44 10.15
C VAL A 105 -4.07 23.73 11.39
N GLU A 106 -5.16 22.99 11.58
CA GLU A 106 -6.05 23.11 12.75
C GLU A 106 -5.31 22.81 14.07
N TYR A 107 -4.50 21.74 14.08
CA TYR A 107 -3.75 21.34 15.27
C TYR A 107 -2.79 22.44 15.75
N PHE A 108 -2.10 23.13 14.83
CA PHE A 108 -1.17 24.19 15.17
C PHE A 108 -1.81 25.58 15.31
N ALA A 109 -3.01 25.81 14.75
CA ALA A 109 -3.67 27.11 14.75
C ALA A 109 -3.80 27.71 16.16
N SER A 110 -4.19 26.91 17.15
CA SER A 110 -4.35 27.39 18.53
C SER A 110 -3.01 27.75 19.20
N ALA A 111 -1.90 27.15 18.76
CA ALA A 111 -0.59 27.36 19.35
C ALA A 111 0.07 28.66 18.86
N VAL A 112 -0.29 29.11 17.67
CA VAL A 112 0.23 30.36 17.08
C VAL A 112 -0.70 31.56 17.28
N ALA A 113 -1.94 31.32 17.74
CA ALA A 113 -2.95 32.35 17.94
C ALA A 113 -2.45 33.49 18.86
N GLY A 114 -2.57 34.74 18.37
CA GLY A 114 -2.15 35.93 19.10
C GLY A 114 -0.62 36.13 19.22
N GLY A 115 0.18 35.35 18.49
CA GLY A 115 1.62 35.55 18.32
C GLY A 115 1.98 36.11 16.94
N SER A 116 3.26 36.32 16.69
CA SER A 116 3.77 36.76 15.37
C SER A 116 3.93 35.61 14.37
N ALA A 117 3.75 34.35 14.80
CA ALA A 117 3.88 33.17 13.94
C ALA A 117 2.64 33.03 13.04
N GLN A 118 2.88 32.77 11.75
CA GLN A 118 1.84 32.54 10.76
C GLN A 118 1.90 31.10 10.26
N ILE A 119 0.74 30.51 9.95
CA ILE A 119 0.65 29.20 9.30
C ILE A 119 0.37 29.44 7.82
N GLY A 120 1.26 28.97 6.96
CA GLY A 120 1.07 28.92 5.52
C GLY A 120 0.79 27.50 5.06
N ARG A 121 -0.10 27.36 4.07
CA ARG A 121 -0.31 26.10 3.33
C ARG A 121 0.21 26.30 1.91
N TYR A 122 1.00 25.33 1.44
CA TYR A 122 1.52 25.29 0.08
C TYR A 122 1.23 23.93 -0.52
N ASP A 123 0.45 23.91 -1.60
CA ASP A 123 0.19 22.71 -2.39
C ASP A 123 1.17 22.68 -3.57
N ILE A 124 2.08 21.71 -3.58
CA ILE A 124 3.03 21.52 -4.68
C ILE A 124 2.41 20.51 -5.65
N PRO A 125 2.09 20.89 -6.91
CA PRO A 125 1.51 19.97 -7.85
C PRO A 125 2.50 18.86 -8.21
N GLY A 126 2.10 17.61 -7.98
CA GLY A 126 2.88 16.45 -8.39
C GLY A 126 2.89 16.29 -9.91
N ARG A 127 4.03 15.88 -10.47
CA ARG A 127 4.16 15.43 -11.86
C ARG A 127 4.36 13.91 -11.86
N ALA A 128 3.29 13.16 -11.66
CA ALA A 128 3.30 11.73 -11.86
C ALA A 128 3.08 11.41 -13.34
N PHE A 129 3.80 10.41 -13.86
CA PHE A 129 3.40 9.76 -15.09
C PHE A 129 2.07 9.02 -14.85
N ALA A 130 1.23 8.91 -15.88
CA ALA A 130 0.02 8.12 -15.75
C ALA A 130 0.39 6.66 -15.44
N VAL A 131 -0.07 6.15 -14.29
CA VAL A 131 0.10 4.76 -13.90
C VAL A 131 -1.22 4.04 -14.13
N GLU A 132 -1.19 3.03 -15.00
CA GLU A 132 -2.33 2.15 -15.23
C GLU A 132 -2.45 1.17 -14.05
N GLN A 133 -3.64 1.08 -13.47
CA GLN A 133 -3.91 0.18 -12.35
C GLN A 133 -4.62 -1.07 -12.86
N LEU A 134 -4.03 -2.22 -12.56
CA LEU A 134 -4.56 -3.54 -12.90
C LEU A 134 -4.86 -4.29 -11.61
N TYR A 135 -6.01 -4.96 -11.56
CA TYR A 135 -6.40 -5.80 -10.43
C TYR A 135 -6.05 -7.26 -10.69
N LEU A 136 -6.30 -8.12 -9.70
CA LEU A 136 -5.91 -9.53 -9.73
C LEU A 136 -6.49 -10.26 -10.95
N GLU A 137 -7.73 -9.98 -11.32
CA GLU A 137 -8.39 -10.53 -12.50
C GLU A 137 -7.67 -10.16 -13.81
N ASP A 138 -7.16 -8.93 -13.93
CA ASP A 138 -6.41 -8.46 -15.09
C ASP A 138 -5.04 -9.15 -15.15
N ALA A 139 -4.38 -9.31 -13.99
CA ALA A 139 -3.13 -10.05 -13.88
C ALA A 139 -3.28 -11.52 -14.31
N LEU A 140 -4.38 -12.18 -13.92
CA LEU A 140 -4.70 -13.53 -14.37
C LEU A 140 -4.99 -13.59 -15.87
N ALA A 141 -5.73 -12.62 -16.41
CA ALA A 141 -6.02 -12.54 -17.84
C ALA A 141 -4.75 -12.35 -18.68
N HIS A 142 -3.84 -11.47 -18.24
CA HIS A 142 -2.59 -11.15 -18.92
C HIS A 142 -1.56 -12.28 -18.90
N THR A 143 -1.56 -13.09 -17.84
CA THR A 143 -0.60 -14.20 -17.67
C THR A 143 -1.15 -15.53 -18.13
N GLY A 144 -2.48 -15.71 -18.15
CA GLY A 144 -3.09 -17.03 -18.31
C GLY A 144 -2.79 -17.98 -17.13
N TYR A 145 -2.39 -17.43 -15.98
CA TYR A 145 -2.01 -18.21 -14.81
C TYR A 145 -3.21 -19.02 -14.28
N VAL A 146 -2.93 -20.28 -13.92
CA VAL A 146 -3.88 -21.19 -13.26
C VAL A 146 -3.27 -21.58 -11.93
N CYS A 147 -4.09 -21.53 -10.86
CA CYS A 147 -3.60 -21.74 -9.50
C CYS A 147 -2.98 -23.14 -9.33
N GLY A 148 -1.68 -23.19 -9.05
CA GLY A 148 -0.98 -24.41 -8.68
C GLY A 148 -1.40 -24.94 -7.30
N PRO A 149 -1.11 -26.21 -6.98
CA PRO A 149 -1.58 -26.89 -5.77
C PRO A 149 -1.08 -26.26 -4.46
N HIS A 150 0.02 -25.49 -4.51
CA HIS A 150 0.64 -24.87 -3.33
C HIS A 150 -0.07 -23.60 -2.85
N HIS A 151 -0.88 -22.98 -3.70
CA HIS A 151 -1.60 -21.74 -3.39
C HIS A 151 -3.11 -21.93 -3.42
N VAL A 152 -3.58 -23.19 -3.33
CA VAL A 152 -5.01 -23.50 -3.25
C VAL A 152 -5.49 -23.31 -1.82
N ARG A 153 -6.67 -22.72 -1.65
CA ARG A 153 -7.36 -22.61 -0.36
C ARG A 153 -7.58 -24.00 0.23
N GLU A 154 -7.20 -24.18 1.49
CA GLU A 154 -7.49 -25.43 2.22
C GLU A 154 -8.98 -25.74 2.29
N LYS A 155 -9.83 -24.71 2.37
CA LYS A 155 -11.28 -24.84 2.39
C LYS A 155 -11.90 -24.21 1.14
N PRO A 156 -12.53 -25.02 0.25
CA PRO A 156 -13.23 -24.50 -0.91
C PRO A 156 -14.34 -23.53 -0.52
N LEU A 157 -14.54 -22.49 -1.33
CA LEU A 157 -15.73 -21.66 -1.22
C LEU A 157 -16.99 -22.51 -1.46
N PRO A 158 -18.13 -22.16 -0.85
CA PRO A 158 -19.41 -22.79 -1.18
C PRO A 158 -19.65 -22.74 -2.69
N ALA A 159 -20.14 -23.84 -3.27
CA ALA A 159 -20.56 -23.85 -4.66
C ALA A 159 -21.65 -22.79 -4.87
N GLU A 160 -21.63 -22.11 -6.02
CA GLU A 160 -22.68 -21.14 -6.29
C GLU A 160 -24.05 -21.83 -6.35
N PRO A 161 -25.09 -21.19 -5.79
CA PRO A 161 -26.45 -21.71 -5.92
C PRO A 161 -26.80 -21.81 -7.41
N THR A 162 -27.28 -22.98 -7.83
CA THR A 162 -27.72 -23.23 -9.21
C THR A 162 -28.69 -22.15 -9.67
N GLN A 163 -28.69 -21.81 -10.97
CA GLN A 163 -29.50 -20.72 -11.54
C GLN A 163 -30.99 -20.74 -11.11
N ARG A 164 -31.58 -21.93 -10.89
CA ARG A 164 -32.94 -22.10 -10.35
C ARG A 164 -33.12 -21.62 -8.91
N ALA A 165 -32.11 -21.79 -8.06
CA ALA A 165 -32.13 -21.28 -6.69
C ALA A 165 -31.89 -19.76 -6.66
N SER A 166 -31.06 -19.23 -7.57
CA SER A 166 -30.81 -17.80 -7.70
C SER A 166 -32.06 -17.01 -8.15
N SER A 167 -32.88 -17.56 -9.06
CA SER A 167 -34.09 -16.88 -9.54
C SER A 167 -35.19 -16.83 -8.48
N LYS A 168 -35.33 -17.88 -7.67
CA LYS A 168 -36.29 -17.93 -6.56
C LYS A 168 -35.86 -17.02 -5.42
N ALA A 169 -34.58 -17.04 -5.06
CA ALA A 169 -34.02 -16.15 -4.04
C ALA A 169 -34.07 -14.66 -4.46
N ALA A 170 -33.87 -14.34 -5.75
CA ALA A 170 -33.99 -12.98 -6.27
C ALA A 170 -35.45 -12.50 -6.31
N ALA A 171 -36.41 -13.39 -6.60
CA ALA A 171 -37.84 -13.06 -6.54
C ALA A 171 -38.29 -12.79 -5.09
N GLU A 172 -37.91 -13.67 -4.15
CA GLU A 172 -38.21 -13.51 -2.72
C GLU A 172 -37.54 -12.26 -2.11
N ALA A 173 -36.32 -11.91 -2.55
CA ALA A 173 -35.63 -10.70 -2.11
C ALA A 173 -36.27 -9.40 -2.65
N ARG A 174 -36.78 -9.42 -3.89
CA ARG A 174 -37.53 -8.28 -4.47
C ARG A 174 -38.86 -8.06 -3.76
N GLU A 175 -39.56 -9.14 -3.44
CA GLU A 175 -40.81 -9.09 -2.68
C GLU A 175 -40.57 -8.53 -1.26
N ALA A 176 -39.52 -9.00 -0.58
CA ALA A 176 -39.14 -8.49 0.75
C ALA A 176 -38.72 -7.00 0.71
N ALA A 177 -38.03 -6.55 -0.34
CA ALA A 177 -37.65 -5.16 -0.51
C ALA A 177 -38.87 -4.25 -0.75
N ALA A 178 -39.83 -4.67 -1.58
CA ALA A 178 -41.06 -3.93 -1.84
C ALA A 178 -41.92 -3.78 -0.58
N VAL A 179 -42.00 -4.81 0.27
CA VAL A 179 -42.70 -4.77 1.55
C VAL A 179 -42.00 -3.81 2.54
N ALA A 180 -40.66 -3.79 2.56
CA ALA A 180 -39.90 -2.88 3.40
C ALA A 180 -40.04 -1.41 2.96
N GLU A 181 -40.10 -1.16 1.65
CA GLU A 181 -40.29 0.18 1.10
C GLU A 181 -41.71 0.73 1.36
N ALA A 182 -42.73 -0.13 1.24
CA ALA A 182 -44.10 0.21 1.62
C ALA A 182 -44.23 0.48 3.13
N ALA A 183 -43.53 -0.28 3.98
CA ALA A 183 -43.49 -0.04 5.41
C ALA A 183 -42.79 1.30 5.74
N ALA A 184 -41.69 1.62 5.07
CA ALA A 184 -40.98 2.89 5.26
C ALA A 184 -41.81 4.11 4.80
N ALA A 185 -42.56 3.99 3.71
CA ALA A 185 -43.48 5.03 3.24
C ALA A 185 -44.61 5.30 4.25
N SER A 186 -45.14 4.26 4.90
CA SER A 186 -46.19 4.40 5.93
C SER A 186 -45.71 5.12 7.20
N VAL A 187 -44.41 5.01 7.52
CA VAL A 187 -43.78 5.71 8.65
C VAL A 187 -43.51 7.18 8.31
N ALA A 188 -43.23 7.50 7.04
CA ALA A 188 -43.03 8.88 6.59
C ALA A 188 -44.33 9.71 6.57
N GLU A 189 -45.49 9.08 6.34
CA GLU A 189 -46.79 9.77 6.31
C GLU A 189 -47.39 10.06 7.69
N SER A 190 -46.94 9.40 8.76
CA SER A 190 -47.45 9.59 10.13
C SER A 190 -46.62 10.55 10.99
N GLY A 191 -45.48 11.04 10.49
CA GLY A 191 -44.49 11.85 11.23
C GLY A 191 -44.64 13.37 11.16
N LYS A 192 -45.83 13.92 10.91
CA LYS A 192 -46.11 15.37 11.03
C LYS A 192 -47.17 15.66 12.09
N SER A 193 -46.84 15.48 13.36
CA SER A 193 -47.47 16.22 14.46
C SER A 193 -46.75 16.00 15.79
N SER A 194 -46.41 17.12 16.43
CA SER A 194 -46.15 17.35 17.85
C SER A 194 -44.78 17.02 18.45
N THR A 195 -44.41 17.95 19.32
CA THR A 195 -43.18 18.27 20.03
C THR A 195 -43.00 17.52 21.36
N ALA A 196 -41.72 17.41 21.75
CA ALA A 196 -41.18 17.45 23.12
C ALA A 196 -41.15 16.16 23.99
N GLU A 197 -39.98 16.04 24.63
CA GLU A 197 -39.61 15.32 25.86
C GLU A 197 -39.22 13.83 25.84
N ALA A 198 -38.37 13.54 26.83
CA ALA A 198 -37.30 12.54 26.85
C ALA A 198 -37.75 11.11 27.17
N GLY A 199 -36.93 10.14 26.74
CA GLY A 199 -37.01 8.74 27.17
C GLY A 199 -35.98 7.88 26.46
N GLU A 200 -34.91 7.52 27.15
CA GLU A 200 -34.09 6.35 26.80
C GLU A 200 -34.98 5.09 26.75
N VAL A 201 -34.83 4.30 25.68
CA VAL A 201 -34.70 2.83 25.65
C VAL A 201 -34.95 2.37 24.20
N GLY A 202 -33.99 1.65 23.60
CA GLY A 202 -34.27 0.76 22.46
C GLY A 202 -33.81 1.18 21.05
N GLY A 203 -32.65 1.82 20.89
CA GLY A 203 -32.15 2.26 19.57
C GLY A 203 -31.24 1.29 18.79
N SER A 204 -30.80 0.16 19.37
CA SER A 204 -29.74 -0.66 18.76
C SER A 204 -30.24 -1.79 17.83
N GLY A 205 -31.53 -2.16 17.90
CA GLY A 205 -32.04 -3.33 17.19
C GLY A 205 -32.50 -3.12 15.74
N ALA A 206 -32.91 -1.91 15.36
CA ALA A 206 -33.52 -1.64 14.06
C ALA A 206 -32.49 -1.21 13.00
N ALA A 207 -31.51 -0.37 13.38
CA ALA A 207 -30.42 0.05 12.49
C ALA A 207 -29.49 -1.12 12.13
N ILE A 208 -29.20 -2.01 13.09
CA ILE A 208 -28.41 -3.23 12.85
C ILE A 208 -29.18 -4.23 11.98
N ARG A 209 -30.52 -4.32 12.10
CA ARG A 209 -31.35 -5.17 11.23
C ARG A 209 -31.47 -4.62 9.82
N ALA A 210 -31.56 -3.31 9.63
CA ALA A 210 -31.55 -2.66 8.32
C ALA A 210 -30.19 -2.80 7.62
N ALA A 211 -29.08 -2.63 8.35
CA ALA A 211 -27.73 -2.83 7.82
C ALA A 211 -27.48 -4.30 7.42
N ASN A 212 -27.92 -5.27 8.22
CA ASN A 212 -27.80 -6.70 7.90
C ASN A 212 -28.73 -7.15 6.76
N LEU A 213 -29.89 -6.49 6.59
CA LEU A 213 -30.81 -6.76 5.47
C LEU A 213 -30.29 -6.14 4.17
N ALA A 214 -29.70 -4.93 4.23
CA ALA A 214 -29.00 -4.31 3.11
C ALA A 214 -27.77 -5.11 2.71
N GLU A 215 -26.94 -5.57 3.65
CA GLU A 215 -25.79 -6.43 3.37
C GLU A 215 -26.21 -7.80 2.79
N ARG A 216 -27.34 -8.36 3.24
CA ARG A 216 -27.94 -9.55 2.62
C ARG A 216 -28.50 -9.28 1.22
N ALA A 217 -29.13 -8.12 0.99
CA ALA A 217 -29.62 -7.72 -0.33
C ALA A 217 -28.48 -7.48 -1.31
N THR A 218 -27.35 -6.91 -0.86
CA THR A 218 -26.13 -6.76 -1.66
C THR A 218 -25.46 -8.11 -1.94
N LYS A 219 -25.43 -9.03 -0.96
CA LYS A 219 -24.95 -10.41 -1.16
C LYS A 219 -25.87 -11.25 -2.06
N LEU A 220 -27.18 -10.96 -2.11
CA LEU A 220 -28.15 -11.63 -2.98
C LEU A 220 -28.22 -10.99 -4.38
N SER A 221 -27.90 -9.70 -4.52
CA SER A 221 -27.68 -9.03 -5.81
C SER A 221 -26.55 -9.69 -6.60
N ASN A 222 -25.54 -10.22 -5.92
CA ASN A 222 -24.46 -11.00 -6.54
C ASN A 222 -24.94 -12.33 -7.15
N ALA A 223 -26.11 -12.86 -6.75
CA ALA A 223 -26.67 -14.08 -7.35
C ALA A 223 -27.46 -13.79 -8.65
N ALA A 224 -27.89 -12.55 -8.89
CA ALA A 224 -28.50 -12.11 -10.15
C ALA A 224 -27.46 -11.60 -11.18
N ALA A 225 -26.18 -11.56 -10.81
CA ALA A 225 -25.09 -11.02 -11.63
C ALA A 225 -24.55 -12.00 -12.70
N ALA A 226 -25.16 -13.18 -12.89
CA ALA A 226 -24.75 -14.10 -13.95
C ALA A 226 -24.97 -13.54 -15.37
N THR A 227 -25.83 -12.52 -15.52
CA THR A 227 -26.04 -11.80 -16.79
C THR A 227 -25.27 -10.47 -16.85
N SER A 228 -24.57 -10.10 -15.78
CA SER A 228 -23.82 -8.84 -15.63
C SER A 228 -22.38 -9.10 -15.16
N ALA A 229 -21.84 -10.28 -15.47
CA ALA A 229 -20.44 -10.67 -15.20
C ALA A 229 -19.43 -9.79 -15.96
N THR A 230 -19.91 -8.97 -16.89
CA THR A 230 -19.15 -7.92 -17.60
C THR A 230 -18.79 -6.72 -16.71
N HIS A 231 -19.41 -6.51 -15.53
CA HIS A 231 -19.08 -5.34 -14.69
C HIS A 231 -18.24 -5.66 -13.44
N ALA A 232 -18.00 -6.93 -13.14
CA ALA A 232 -17.28 -7.37 -11.93
C ALA A 232 -15.79 -7.69 -12.16
N ILE A 233 -15.32 -7.48 -13.38
CA ILE A 233 -13.95 -7.75 -13.82
C ILE A 233 -13.49 -6.43 -14.40
N GLY A 234 -12.35 -5.90 -13.91
CA GLY A 234 -11.82 -4.58 -14.26
C GLY A 234 -12.06 -4.16 -15.71
N GLY A 235 -12.22 -2.84 -15.94
CA GLY A 235 -12.57 -2.28 -17.26
C GLY A 235 -11.65 -2.75 -18.41
N ILE A 236 -10.43 -3.14 -18.09
CA ILE A 236 -9.42 -3.59 -19.06
C ILE A 236 -9.61 -5.06 -19.44
N ALA A 237 -9.89 -5.96 -18.49
CA ALA A 237 -10.26 -7.33 -18.83
C ALA A 237 -11.52 -7.38 -19.71
N THR A 238 -12.48 -6.48 -19.52
CA THR A 238 -13.65 -6.40 -20.41
C THR A 238 -13.33 -5.90 -21.81
N GLU A 239 -12.48 -4.87 -21.94
CA GLU A 239 -12.04 -4.36 -23.24
C GLU A 239 -11.16 -5.39 -23.99
N TRP A 240 -10.25 -6.07 -23.29
CA TRP A 240 -9.40 -7.14 -23.83
C TRP A 240 -10.21 -8.35 -24.30
N LEU A 241 -11.27 -8.70 -23.56
CA LEU A 241 -12.16 -9.82 -23.89
C LEU A 241 -13.19 -9.48 -24.98
N SER A 242 -13.39 -8.20 -25.29
CA SER A 242 -14.30 -7.74 -26.35
C SER A 242 -13.79 -8.02 -27.78
N GLY A 243 -12.47 -8.24 -27.93
CA GLY A 243 -11.84 -8.64 -29.19
C GLY A 243 -11.92 -10.15 -29.48
N LEU A 244 -12.49 -10.94 -28.56
CA LEU A 244 -12.67 -12.38 -28.70
C LEU A 244 -14.13 -12.71 -29.01
N GLY A 245 -14.37 -13.74 -29.83
CA GLY A 245 -15.73 -14.23 -30.08
C GLY A 245 -16.39 -14.72 -28.77
N ALA A 246 -17.71 -14.56 -28.66
CA ALA A 246 -18.48 -14.77 -27.42
C ALA A 246 -18.18 -16.09 -26.67
N ALA A 247 -17.91 -17.18 -27.39
CA ALA A 247 -17.56 -18.48 -26.80
C ALA A 247 -16.17 -18.48 -26.13
N ALA A 248 -15.15 -17.90 -26.77
CA ALA A 248 -13.80 -17.81 -26.24
C ALA A 248 -13.72 -16.86 -25.04
N THR A 249 -14.54 -15.81 -25.05
CA THR A 249 -14.71 -14.89 -23.93
C THR A 249 -15.28 -15.60 -22.71
N ALA A 250 -16.36 -16.38 -22.87
CA ALA A 250 -16.98 -17.13 -21.79
C ALA A 250 -16.05 -18.19 -21.17
N GLU A 251 -15.28 -18.91 -22.00
CA GLU A 251 -14.30 -19.89 -21.53
C GLU A 251 -13.20 -19.25 -20.68
N ARG A 252 -12.63 -18.13 -21.14
CA ARG A 252 -11.58 -17.39 -20.42
C ARG A 252 -12.11 -16.79 -19.12
N PHE A 253 -13.32 -16.23 -19.12
CA PHE A 253 -13.98 -15.79 -17.91
C PHE A 253 -14.15 -16.93 -16.89
N GLY A 254 -14.57 -18.10 -17.36
CA GLY A 254 -14.68 -19.30 -16.53
C GLY A 254 -13.34 -19.73 -15.92
N ALA A 255 -12.24 -19.65 -16.68
CA ALA A 255 -10.90 -19.98 -16.20
C ALA A 255 -10.39 -18.99 -15.14
N ILE A 256 -10.58 -17.68 -15.35
CA ILE A 256 -10.22 -16.64 -14.38
C ILE A 256 -11.02 -16.82 -13.09
N ALA A 257 -12.35 -16.98 -13.19
CA ALA A 257 -13.22 -17.16 -12.03
C ALA A 257 -12.87 -18.43 -11.23
N THR A 258 -12.57 -19.54 -11.91
CA THR A 258 -12.11 -20.78 -11.27
C THR A 258 -10.81 -20.56 -10.51
N THR A 259 -9.85 -19.86 -11.13
CA THR A 259 -8.54 -19.57 -10.53
C THR A 259 -8.67 -18.66 -9.30
N LEU A 260 -9.45 -17.58 -9.39
CA LEU A 260 -9.72 -16.68 -8.26
C LEU A 260 -10.37 -17.40 -7.07
N ARG A 261 -11.28 -18.33 -7.33
CA ARG A 261 -11.94 -19.11 -6.26
C ARG A 261 -10.98 -20.10 -5.59
N ALA A 262 -10.08 -20.68 -6.37
CA ALA A 262 -9.09 -21.63 -5.87
C ALA A 262 -7.96 -20.94 -5.08
N MET A 263 -7.57 -19.72 -5.46
CA MET A 263 -6.41 -19.03 -4.90
C MET A 263 -6.59 -18.65 -3.42
N ASP A 264 -5.60 -19.00 -2.61
CA ASP A 264 -5.47 -18.51 -1.23
C ASP A 264 -4.88 -17.11 -1.23
N LEU A 265 -5.75 -16.13 -1.01
CA LEU A 265 -5.38 -14.72 -0.98
C LEU A 265 -4.77 -14.31 0.37
N SER A 266 -4.62 -15.22 1.35
CA SER A 266 -3.97 -14.92 2.63
C SER A 266 -2.43 -14.96 2.57
N VAL A 267 -1.89 -15.46 1.45
CA VAL A 267 -0.47 -15.56 1.17
C VAL A 267 -0.15 -14.86 -0.16
N VAL A 268 1.09 -14.41 -0.30
CA VAL A 268 1.59 -13.94 -1.60
C VAL A 268 1.71 -15.13 -2.55
N ASN A 269 1.20 -14.99 -3.78
CA ASN A 269 1.35 -16.01 -4.81
C ASN A 269 2.63 -15.78 -5.63
N GLU A 270 3.75 -16.41 -5.23
CA GLU A 270 5.03 -16.25 -5.92
C GLU A 270 5.05 -16.79 -7.36
N GLU A 271 4.13 -17.68 -7.74
CA GLU A 271 4.02 -18.18 -9.11
C GLU A 271 3.41 -17.13 -10.05
N LEU A 272 2.36 -16.44 -9.60
CA LEU A 272 1.76 -15.33 -10.32
C LEU A 272 2.74 -14.15 -10.43
N VAL A 273 3.46 -13.83 -9.34
CA VAL A 273 4.52 -12.81 -9.36
C VAL A 273 5.56 -13.14 -10.43
N HIS A 274 6.06 -14.39 -10.46
CA HIS A 274 7.02 -14.81 -11.48
C HIS A 274 6.43 -14.71 -12.89
N ALA A 275 5.17 -15.11 -13.11
CA ALA A 275 4.52 -15.01 -14.42
C ALA A 275 4.41 -13.55 -14.90
N LEU A 276 4.09 -12.61 -14.00
CA LEU A 276 4.04 -11.18 -14.30
C LEU A 276 5.42 -10.61 -14.66
N VAL A 277 6.45 -10.95 -13.88
CA VAL A 277 7.84 -10.54 -14.14
C VAL A 277 8.33 -11.09 -15.48
N ALA A 278 8.05 -12.37 -15.76
CA ALA A 278 8.45 -13.02 -17.01
C ALA A 278 7.77 -12.37 -18.24
N ARG A 279 6.49 -12.03 -18.12
CA ARG A 279 5.76 -11.30 -19.15
C ARG A 279 6.35 -9.91 -19.39
N HIS A 280 6.64 -9.16 -18.33
CA HIS A 280 7.25 -7.83 -18.42
C HIS A 280 8.61 -7.90 -19.14
N HIS A 281 9.45 -8.86 -18.76
CA HIS A 281 10.73 -9.12 -19.42
C HIS A 281 10.57 -9.43 -20.91
N ALA A 282 9.59 -10.27 -21.28
CA ALA A 282 9.35 -10.61 -22.69
C ALA A 282 8.88 -9.41 -23.53
N GLN A 283 8.18 -8.45 -22.92
CA GLN A 283 7.67 -7.26 -23.60
C GLN A 283 8.71 -6.13 -23.73
N HIS A 284 9.60 -6.01 -22.75
CA HIS A 284 10.53 -4.86 -22.64
C HIS A 284 12.00 -5.25 -22.79
N ALA A 285 12.33 -6.54 -22.92
CA ALA A 285 13.69 -7.05 -23.12
C ALA A 285 14.74 -6.52 -22.10
N GLY A 286 14.31 -6.31 -20.85
CA GLY A 286 15.17 -5.75 -19.79
C GLY A 286 15.16 -4.22 -19.70
N ASP A 287 14.34 -3.53 -20.48
CA ASP A 287 14.08 -2.11 -20.30
C ASP A 287 13.08 -1.88 -19.16
N GLY A 288 13.50 -1.18 -18.12
CA GLY A 288 12.73 -0.98 -16.89
C GLY A 288 12.90 -2.09 -15.84
N ALA A 289 12.64 -1.70 -14.59
CA ALA A 289 12.72 -2.54 -13.41
C ALA A 289 11.32 -2.86 -12.86
N VAL A 290 11.24 -3.99 -12.17
CA VAL A 290 10.03 -4.42 -11.46
C VAL A 290 10.24 -4.24 -9.96
N LEU A 291 9.29 -3.61 -9.28
CA LEU A 291 9.22 -3.52 -7.82
C LEU A 291 8.09 -4.42 -7.31
N VAL A 292 8.39 -5.33 -6.40
CA VAL A 292 7.43 -6.29 -5.83
C VAL A 292 7.30 -6.04 -4.34
N PHE A 293 6.10 -5.69 -3.87
CA PHE A 293 5.80 -5.53 -2.44
C PHE A 293 5.32 -6.84 -1.82
N VAL A 294 5.96 -7.24 -0.72
CA VAL A 294 5.65 -8.45 0.06
C VAL A 294 5.72 -8.17 1.56
N PRO A 295 5.00 -8.93 2.42
CA PRO A 295 4.83 -8.56 3.83
C PRO A 295 6.08 -8.75 4.70
N GLY A 296 7.10 -9.47 4.25
CA GLY A 296 8.29 -9.69 5.08
C GLY A 296 9.40 -10.50 4.43
N VAL A 297 10.49 -10.70 5.19
CA VAL A 297 11.73 -11.34 4.73
C VAL A 297 11.50 -12.77 4.23
N ALA A 298 10.63 -13.54 4.90
CA ALA A 298 10.33 -14.90 4.47
C ALA A 298 9.67 -14.94 3.08
N GLU A 299 8.81 -13.96 2.78
CA GLU A 299 8.19 -13.81 1.47
C GLU A 299 9.17 -13.28 0.43
N ILE A 300 10.06 -12.35 0.81
CA ILE A 300 11.16 -11.88 -0.03
C ILE A 300 11.98 -13.06 -0.53
N GLU A 301 12.42 -13.95 0.36
CA GLU A 301 13.22 -15.11 -0.04
C GLU A 301 12.46 -16.09 -0.91
N ARG A 302 11.18 -16.39 -0.59
CA ARG A 302 10.37 -17.29 -1.43
C ARG A 302 10.20 -16.77 -2.86
N VAL A 303 9.87 -15.49 -3.02
CA VAL A 303 9.75 -14.85 -4.34
C VAL A 303 11.10 -14.80 -5.05
N ALA A 304 12.16 -14.42 -4.33
CA ALA A 304 13.48 -14.28 -4.93
C ALA A 304 14.06 -15.63 -5.39
N GLU A 305 13.96 -16.67 -4.57
CA GLU A 305 14.31 -18.03 -4.97
C GLU A 305 13.52 -18.49 -6.19
N ARG A 306 12.21 -18.19 -6.24
CA ARG A 306 11.35 -18.58 -7.37
C ARG A 306 11.78 -17.91 -8.68
N LEU A 307 12.13 -16.62 -8.63
CA LEU A 307 12.65 -15.87 -9.78
C LEU A 307 14.06 -16.32 -10.19
N GLU A 308 14.88 -16.78 -9.23
CA GLU A 308 16.24 -17.26 -9.50
C GLU A 308 16.25 -18.70 -10.03
N ARG A 309 15.23 -19.50 -9.71
CA ARG A 309 15.06 -20.87 -10.20
C ARG A 309 14.92 -20.88 -11.73
N ARG A 310 15.78 -21.68 -12.38
CA ARG A 310 15.72 -21.92 -13.82
C ARG A 310 14.77 -23.09 -14.12
N PRO A 311 13.78 -22.93 -15.01
CA PRO A 311 12.95 -24.05 -15.45
C PRO A 311 13.73 -25.14 -16.19
N ASP A 312 14.83 -24.76 -16.84
CA ASP A 312 15.52 -25.59 -17.86
C ASP A 312 16.69 -26.41 -17.30
N VAL A 313 17.00 -26.30 -16.01
CA VAL A 313 18.16 -26.98 -15.40
C VAL A 313 17.66 -27.89 -14.26
N PRO A 314 17.70 -29.23 -14.44
CA PRO A 314 17.42 -30.16 -13.36
C PRO A 314 18.35 -29.93 -12.17
N SER A 315 17.81 -30.02 -10.96
CA SER A 315 18.55 -29.93 -9.70
C SER A 315 19.75 -30.90 -9.71
N GLY A 316 20.97 -30.40 -9.94
CA GLY A 316 22.20 -31.20 -9.93
C GLY A 316 22.99 -31.31 -11.24
N ALA A 317 22.60 -30.63 -12.33
CA ALA A 317 23.37 -30.63 -13.57
C ALA A 317 24.67 -29.78 -13.48
N PRO A 318 25.80 -30.22 -14.08
CA PRO A 318 27.08 -29.51 -14.02
C PRO A 318 27.00 -28.15 -14.74
N SER A 319 27.60 -27.13 -14.10
CA SER A 319 27.54 -25.69 -14.44
C SER A 319 28.18 -25.27 -15.78
N GLY A 320 28.51 -26.21 -16.67
CA GLY A 320 29.24 -25.97 -17.91
C GLY A 320 28.30 -25.63 -19.07
N GLY A 321 27.88 -24.36 -19.19
CA GLY A 321 27.21 -23.83 -20.39
C GLY A 321 25.83 -23.19 -20.19
N ALA A 322 25.36 -23.08 -18.94
CA ALA A 322 23.98 -22.65 -18.67
C ALA A 322 23.79 -21.13 -18.75
N ARG A 323 22.94 -20.68 -19.70
CA ARG A 323 22.52 -19.27 -19.93
C ARG A 323 22.09 -18.59 -18.62
N ALA A 324 22.64 -17.42 -18.30
CA ALA A 324 22.35 -16.70 -17.05
C ALA A 324 20.85 -16.43 -16.86
N SER A 325 20.37 -16.32 -15.61
CA SER A 325 18.96 -15.93 -15.33
C SER A 325 18.65 -14.60 -16.05
N PRO A 326 17.46 -14.45 -16.68
CA PRO A 326 17.04 -13.19 -17.28
C PRO A 326 16.78 -12.11 -16.23
N PHE A 327 16.71 -12.47 -14.95
CA PHE A 327 16.39 -11.55 -13.86
C PHE A 327 17.63 -11.24 -13.01
N TYR A 328 17.75 -9.98 -12.62
CA TYR A 328 18.65 -9.53 -11.56
C TYR A 328 17.81 -9.22 -10.31
N VAL A 329 17.76 -10.17 -9.39
CA VAL A 329 16.86 -10.10 -8.22
C VAL A 329 17.57 -9.46 -7.04
N VAL A 330 16.98 -8.40 -6.50
CA VAL A 330 17.50 -7.64 -5.35
C VAL A 330 16.52 -7.74 -4.19
N ARG A 331 17.00 -8.13 -3.02
CA ARG A 331 16.22 -8.10 -1.77
C ARG A 331 16.29 -6.71 -1.15
N LEU A 332 15.19 -6.21 -0.61
CA LEU A 332 15.14 -4.91 0.06
C LEU A 332 14.28 -4.97 1.33
N HIS A 333 14.92 -4.94 2.50
CA HIS A 333 14.24 -4.86 3.79
C HIS A 333 15.09 -4.11 4.82
N SER A 334 14.45 -3.65 5.90
CA SER A 334 15.04 -2.78 6.92
C SER A 334 16.24 -3.33 7.68
N GLN A 335 16.44 -4.66 7.66
CA GLN A 335 17.58 -5.32 8.34
C GLN A 335 18.85 -5.36 7.49
N LEU A 336 18.78 -5.01 6.20
CA LEU A 336 19.96 -4.96 5.32
C LEU A 336 20.86 -3.79 5.68
N SER A 337 22.16 -3.97 5.47
CA SER A 337 23.13 -2.87 5.58
C SER A 337 22.89 -1.81 4.51
N SER A 338 23.35 -0.57 4.76
CA SER A 338 23.26 0.52 3.79
C SER A 338 23.93 0.19 2.45
N ALA A 339 24.98 -0.65 2.46
CA ALA A 339 25.63 -1.11 1.24
C ALA A 339 24.73 -2.06 0.42
N GLU A 340 24.00 -2.96 1.08
CA GLU A 340 23.09 -3.91 0.42
C GLU A 340 21.84 -3.20 -0.09
N GLN A 341 21.24 -2.30 0.70
CA GLN A 341 20.09 -1.50 0.25
C GLN A 341 20.42 -0.67 -1.00
N ARG A 342 21.69 -0.21 -1.12
CA ARG A 342 22.15 0.52 -2.30
C ARG A 342 22.09 -0.28 -3.61
N LEU A 343 22.07 -1.62 -3.55
CA LEU A 343 21.94 -2.46 -4.73
C LEU A 343 20.59 -2.25 -5.44
N ALA A 344 19.53 -1.89 -4.71
CA ALA A 344 18.20 -1.64 -5.30
C ALA A 344 18.19 -0.45 -6.27
N PHE A 345 19.13 0.49 -6.09
CA PHE A 345 19.25 1.71 -6.90
C PHE A 345 20.17 1.52 -8.11
N ALA A 346 20.98 0.47 -8.13
CA ALA A 346 21.84 0.17 -9.27
C ALA A 346 21.00 -0.41 -10.42
N ARG A 347 21.49 -0.23 -11.66
CA ARG A 347 20.94 -0.93 -12.83
C ARG A 347 21.38 -2.40 -12.82
N ALA A 348 20.67 -3.25 -13.54
CA ALA A 348 21.07 -4.64 -13.73
C ALA A 348 22.48 -4.71 -14.37
N PRO A 349 23.39 -5.55 -13.87
CA PRO A 349 24.79 -5.56 -14.30
C PRO A 349 24.98 -6.14 -15.70
N ARG A 350 24.05 -6.96 -16.20
CA ARG A 350 24.11 -7.54 -17.54
C ARG A 350 23.09 -6.91 -18.46
N SER A 351 23.51 -6.60 -19.68
CA SER A 351 22.61 -6.11 -20.74
C SER A 351 21.49 -7.10 -20.99
N GLY A 352 20.26 -6.59 -21.05
CA GLY A 352 19.05 -7.39 -21.28
C GLY A 352 18.51 -8.14 -20.06
N GLN A 353 19.09 -7.98 -18.87
CA GLN A 353 18.47 -8.46 -17.64
C GLN A 353 17.40 -7.47 -17.14
N THR A 354 16.27 -8.00 -16.70
CA THR A 354 15.27 -7.20 -15.95
C THR A 354 15.67 -7.16 -14.48
N LYS A 355 15.83 -5.96 -13.92
CA LYS A 355 16.00 -5.80 -12.47
C LYS A 355 14.66 -6.07 -11.77
N VAL A 356 14.68 -6.88 -10.73
CA VAL A 356 13.50 -7.17 -9.91
C VAL A 356 13.83 -6.92 -8.45
N VAL A 357 13.27 -5.86 -7.88
CA VAL A 357 13.44 -5.51 -6.47
C VAL A 357 12.27 -6.08 -5.70
N VAL A 358 12.53 -6.99 -4.76
CA VAL A 358 11.53 -7.58 -3.88
C VAL A 358 11.66 -6.94 -2.50
N ALA A 359 10.65 -6.19 -2.10
CA ALA A 359 10.71 -5.27 -0.97
C ALA A 359 9.53 -5.42 0.00
N THR A 360 9.74 -4.99 1.25
CA THR A 360 8.61 -4.63 2.13
C THR A 360 8.18 -3.18 1.87
N ASP A 361 7.22 -2.71 2.66
CA ASP A 361 6.83 -1.30 2.85
C ASP A 361 8.00 -0.28 2.95
N ILE A 362 9.23 -0.70 3.24
CA ILE A 362 10.41 0.19 3.21
C ILE A 362 10.59 0.94 1.88
N ALA A 363 10.12 0.36 0.78
CA ALA A 363 10.20 0.99 -0.54
C ALA A 363 8.99 1.87 -0.89
N GLU A 364 7.97 1.96 -0.03
CA GLU A 364 6.74 2.72 -0.30
C GLU A 364 6.96 4.23 -0.13
N THR A 365 7.59 4.65 0.97
CA THR A 365 7.70 6.07 1.33
C THR A 365 9.12 6.60 1.26
N SER A 366 10.11 5.79 1.63
CA SER A 366 11.45 6.29 1.92
C SER A 366 12.48 6.14 0.79
N LEU A 367 12.13 5.47 -0.32
CA LEU A 367 13.08 5.10 -1.37
C LEU A 367 12.50 5.32 -2.77
N THR A 368 13.20 6.10 -3.60
CA THR A 368 12.86 6.26 -5.02
C THR A 368 13.80 5.41 -5.88
N ILE A 369 13.23 4.47 -6.64
CA ILE A 369 13.98 3.64 -7.59
C ILE A 369 13.65 4.12 -9.00
N ASP A 370 14.59 4.87 -9.59
CA ASP A 370 14.37 5.70 -10.79
C ASP A 370 13.96 4.91 -12.06
N ASP A 371 14.30 3.63 -12.15
CA ASP A 371 14.07 2.80 -13.35
C ASP A 371 12.87 1.84 -13.23
N VAL A 372 12.01 1.97 -12.21
CA VAL A 372 10.81 1.12 -12.06
C VAL A 372 9.75 1.47 -13.09
N THR A 373 9.28 0.45 -13.82
CA THR A 373 8.20 0.55 -14.83
C THR A 373 7.02 -0.37 -14.55
N LEU A 374 7.17 -1.33 -13.64
CA LEU A 374 6.11 -2.19 -13.15
C LEU A 374 6.18 -2.31 -11.63
N VAL A 375 5.06 -2.07 -10.96
CA VAL A 375 4.88 -2.34 -9.53
C VAL A 375 3.91 -3.51 -9.38
N ILE A 376 4.30 -4.51 -8.60
CA ILE A 376 3.46 -5.65 -8.23
C ILE A 376 3.21 -5.56 -6.73
N ASP A 377 1.98 -5.23 -6.35
CA ASP A 377 1.57 -5.22 -4.96
C ASP A 377 0.98 -6.58 -4.56
N GLY A 378 1.62 -7.26 -3.60
CA GLY A 378 1.10 -8.49 -3.02
C GLY A 378 -0.16 -8.31 -2.16
N GLY A 379 -0.53 -7.06 -1.84
CA GLY A 379 -1.71 -6.70 -1.07
C GLY A 379 -1.66 -7.17 0.38
N LEU A 380 -0.46 -7.42 0.91
CA LEU A 380 -0.21 -7.91 2.26
C LEU A 380 0.97 -7.16 2.88
N HIS A 381 0.81 -6.66 4.10
CA HIS A 381 1.87 -6.03 4.88
C HIS A 381 1.88 -6.54 6.33
N ARG A 382 2.98 -6.35 7.05
CA ARG A 382 3.06 -6.68 8.49
C ARG A 382 2.78 -5.44 9.33
N ALA A 383 1.76 -5.52 10.17
CA ALA A 383 1.42 -4.47 11.12
C ALA A 383 1.70 -4.93 12.56
N PRO A 384 2.27 -4.07 13.42
CA PRO A 384 2.30 -4.32 14.85
C PRO A 384 0.88 -4.32 15.40
N ASN A 385 0.56 -5.34 16.19
CA ASN A 385 -0.73 -5.49 16.85
C ASN A 385 -0.49 -5.75 18.34
N VAL A 386 -1.13 -4.95 19.19
CA VAL A 386 -1.09 -5.16 20.64
C VAL A 386 -2.36 -5.89 21.04
N GLU A 387 -2.22 -7.07 21.63
CA GLU A 387 -3.38 -7.78 22.14
C GLU A 387 -3.87 -7.10 23.43
N PRO A 388 -5.09 -6.50 23.46
CA PRO A 388 -5.50 -5.62 24.56
C PRO A 388 -5.59 -6.32 25.92
N ARG A 389 -5.79 -7.63 25.93
CA ARG A 389 -5.97 -8.43 27.16
C ARG A 389 -4.64 -8.83 27.79
N THR A 390 -3.62 -9.03 26.97
CA THR A 390 -2.32 -9.56 27.41
C THR A 390 -1.23 -8.48 27.39
N GLY A 391 -1.44 -7.38 26.67
CA GLY A 391 -0.44 -6.36 26.41
C GLY A 391 0.71 -6.84 25.52
N ILE A 392 0.60 -8.04 24.94
CA ILE A 392 1.65 -8.64 24.11
C ILE A 392 1.64 -7.96 22.75
N MET A 393 2.80 -7.44 22.35
CA MET A 393 3.02 -6.99 20.98
C MET A 393 3.30 -8.19 20.09
N CYS A 394 2.52 -8.36 19.03
CA CYS A 394 2.76 -9.33 17.96
C CYS A 394 2.77 -8.64 16.60
N LEU A 395 3.39 -9.27 15.61
CA LEU A 395 3.28 -8.85 14.22
C LEU A 395 2.19 -9.69 13.55
N ARG A 396 1.22 -9.02 12.93
CA ARG A 396 0.17 -9.69 12.15
C ARG A 396 0.27 -9.28 10.70
N THR A 397 0.08 -10.25 9.79
CA THR A 397 -0.13 -9.92 8.38
C THR A 397 -1.54 -9.35 8.22
N ALA A 398 -1.63 -8.20 7.58
CA ALA A 398 -2.86 -7.49 7.23
C ALA A 398 -2.91 -7.24 5.72
N ARG A 399 -4.09 -6.90 5.21
CA ARG A 399 -4.26 -6.38 3.85
C ARG A 399 -4.41 -4.87 3.91
#